data_AF-A0A3A9VAZ3-F1
#
_entry.id   AF-A0A3A9VAZ3-F1
#
_cell.length_a   1.000
_cell.length_b   1.000
_cell.length_c   1.000
_cell.angle_alpha   90.00
_cell.angle_beta   90.00
_cell.angle_gamma   90.00
#
_symmetry.space_group_name_H-M   'P 1'
#
loop_
_entity.id
_entity.type
_entity.pdbx_description
1 polymer ?
#
loop_
_entity_poly.entity_id
_entity_poly.type
_entity_poly.pdbx_seq_one_letter_code
_entity_poly.pdbx_strand_id
1 'polypeptide(L)'
;MNETLFSKELRILFFYFVILTPFKFNAQVQSTKNDSSENKKTDPWYFKDVTKDSVFGISLTEANQVLTQKKLKGREIVIAVIDTEIDINHEDLKDQIWHNHKEIPDNSMDDDDNGYIDDIDGWNFLGNTNGENIIHSNFEITRIVRKYQEKFEGLNIDQIKVPDTSNFKLYKKAKKAYDDQLKEAKFNYDYVKNIDLKYKTARKELTAYFPDNDFSKEHLDSIKIDTTDSNLKKHYLAVKQMIDYKVTQNQIDQTLSIYKNYLDFYLNLEYDERILLSEDNKKNSNYGNPNVSGNTDKLYHGTLVSGVLAANRNNQLGIKGIYDKIRIMPLCISSNGDEYDQDIALAIRYAVDNGAKVINMSSSKDVSMYKKMVYNALQYAYENDVLFVRSVGNDNLDLDQEQNRCYPEKNKNYDYNKIFISVGGSTEGINKSLKASFSSYGKNSVDIFAPSVNIKTTSINNEYTMDEGNSMAAPIVSGIAALLWGYYPNLSAVEIKDIIMKSGRDYKNSVEIEQQDGTKIQIPFSELSKSGKVVNAYNALLLADKLSKSKN
;
A
#
# COMPACT_ATOMS: atom_id res chain seq x y z
N MET A 1 -3.09 1.59 -8.27
CA MET A 1 -4.34 0.92 -7.86
C MET A 1 -4.01 -0.38 -7.11
N ASN A 2 -3.11 -0.27 -6.11
CA ASN A 2 -2.56 -1.35 -5.30
C ASN A 2 -3.13 -1.23 -3.87
N GLU A 3 -3.59 -2.35 -3.32
CA GLU A 3 -4.08 -2.57 -1.94
C GLU A 3 -5.21 -1.68 -1.36
N THR A 4 -5.54 -0.52 -1.92
CA THR A 4 -6.48 0.44 -1.31
C THR A 4 -7.93 0.36 -1.79
N LEU A 5 -8.31 -0.63 -2.60
CA LEU A 5 -9.70 -0.72 -3.10
C LEU A 5 -10.53 -1.90 -2.61
N PHE A 6 -9.96 -2.91 -1.96
CA PHE A 6 -10.75 -4.09 -1.58
C PHE A 6 -10.25 -4.74 -0.28
N SER A 7 -10.61 -4.12 0.86
CA SER A 7 -10.66 -4.86 2.13
C SER A 7 -11.58 -6.08 1.96
N LYS A 8 -11.36 -7.15 2.73
CA LYS A 8 -12.24 -8.34 2.76
C LYS A 8 -13.73 -8.01 2.94
N GLU A 9 -14.07 -6.82 3.45
CA GLU A 9 -15.44 -6.33 3.56
C GLU A 9 -16.09 -6.09 2.17
N LEU A 10 -15.33 -5.67 1.14
CA LEU A 10 -15.87 -5.62 -0.23
C LEU A 10 -16.02 -7.01 -0.89
N ARG A 11 -15.27 -8.03 -0.45
CA ARG A 11 -15.47 -9.43 -0.91
C ARG A 11 -16.83 -9.98 -0.46
N ILE A 12 -17.36 -9.47 0.65
CA ILE A 12 -18.69 -9.82 1.18
C ILE A 12 -19.79 -8.91 0.61
N LEU A 13 -19.48 -7.66 0.23
CA LEU A 13 -20.48 -6.71 -0.26
C LEU A 13 -21.11 -7.10 -1.60
N PHE A 14 -20.42 -7.75 -2.54
CA PHE A 14 -21.12 -8.24 -3.75
C PHE A 14 -21.89 -9.55 -3.50
N PHE A 15 -21.55 -10.30 -2.45
CA PHE A 15 -22.18 -11.56 -2.06
C PHE A 15 -23.59 -11.37 -1.44
N TYR A 16 -23.89 -10.17 -0.92
CA TYR A 16 -25.17 -9.87 -0.26
C TYR A 16 -26.07 -8.86 -0.99
N PHE A 17 -25.60 -8.25 -2.09
CA PHE A 17 -26.28 -7.07 -2.66
C PHE A 17 -27.56 -7.33 -3.48
N VAL A 18 -28.00 -8.58 -3.64
CA VAL A 18 -29.22 -8.89 -4.42
C VAL A 18 -30.37 -9.48 -3.58
N ILE A 19 -30.20 -9.81 -2.29
CA ILE A 19 -31.30 -10.32 -1.46
C ILE A 19 -31.30 -9.71 -0.05
N LEU A 20 -32.28 -8.83 0.20
CA LEU A 20 -32.87 -8.43 1.50
C LEU A 20 -31.98 -7.67 2.52
N THR A 21 -31.98 -6.33 2.48
CA THR A 21 -32.36 -5.39 3.58
C THR A 21 -31.92 -3.95 3.24
N PRO A 22 -32.68 -2.90 3.65
CA PRO A 22 -32.38 -1.53 3.28
C PRO A 22 -31.34 -0.94 4.25
N PHE A 23 -30.08 -0.90 3.84
CA PHE A 23 -29.10 -0.02 4.47
C PHE A 23 -28.75 1.13 3.55
N LYS A 24 -28.84 2.34 4.09
CA LYS A 24 -28.58 3.60 3.40
C LYS A 24 -27.13 3.61 2.92
N PHE A 25 -26.96 3.44 1.62
CA PHE A 25 -25.73 3.78 0.94
C PHE A 25 -25.60 5.31 0.99
N ASN A 26 -24.86 5.82 1.96
CA ASN A 26 -24.17 7.09 1.77
C ASN A 26 -22.99 6.81 0.83
N ALA A 27 -23.29 6.56 -0.44
CA ALA A 27 -22.38 6.99 -1.49
C ALA A 27 -22.36 8.51 -1.42
N GLN A 28 -21.51 9.06 -0.56
CA GLN A 28 -20.70 10.15 -1.05
C GLN A 28 -19.74 9.54 -2.07
N VAL A 29 -20.25 9.34 -3.29
CA VAL A 29 -19.52 9.91 -4.43
C VAL A 29 -19.57 11.40 -4.18
N GLN A 30 -18.72 11.87 -3.26
CA GLN A 30 -18.24 13.21 -3.38
C GLN A 30 -17.40 13.11 -4.64
N SER A 31 -18.00 13.50 -5.77
CA SER A 31 -17.25 14.36 -6.66
C SER A 31 -16.75 15.49 -5.75
N THR A 32 -15.56 15.33 -5.18
CA THR A 32 -14.87 16.43 -4.54
C THR A 32 -14.63 17.38 -5.69
N LYS A 33 -15.51 18.38 -5.79
CA LYS A 33 -15.25 19.57 -6.57
C LYS A 33 -13.80 19.94 -6.32
N ASN A 34 -13.06 20.16 -7.39
CA ASN A 34 -11.81 20.91 -7.38
C ASN A 34 -12.00 22.10 -6.44
N ASP A 35 -11.42 22.01 -5.25
CA ASP A 35 -11.23 23.18 -4.42
C ASP A 35 -9.94 23.83 -4.90
N SER A 36 -10.05 24.46 -6.08
CA SER A 36 -9.06 25.38 -6.61
C SER A 36 -9.11 26.73 -5.88
N SER A 37 -9.61 26.76 -4.63
CA SER A 37 -9.93 28.00 -3.92
C SER A 37 -9.68 27.98 -2.41
N GLU A 38 -8.57 27.41 -1.94
CA GLU A 38 -7.94 27.87 -0.69
C GLU A 38 -6.41 27.91 -0.84
N ASN A 39 -5.89 29.07 -1.24
CA ASN A 39 -4.46 29.37 -1.44
C ASN A 39 -3.62 29.41 -0.15
N LYS A 40 -3.89 28.55 0.84
CA LYS A 40 -3.07 28.44 2.03
C LYS A 40 -2.94 26.99 2.47
N LYS A 41 -1.72 26.43 2.38
CA LYS A 41 -1.41 25.10 2.94
C LYS A 41 -1.71 25.06 4.44
N THR A 42 -2.87 24.53 4.81
CA THR A 42 -3.21 24.23 6.20
C THR A 42 -2.56 22.91 6.61
N ASP A 43 -2.24 22.78 7.90
CA ASP A 43 -1.71 21.52 8.42
C ASP A 43 -2.86 20.50 8.47
N PRO A 44 -2.67 19.30 7.88
CA PRO A 44 -3.70 18.28 7.89
C PRO A 44 -3.92 17.71 9.31
N TRP A 45 -5.02 17.00 9.50
CA TRP A 45 -5.41 16.46 10.82
C TRP A 45 -4.28 15.65 11.49
N TYR A 46 -3.54 14.88 10.68
CA TYR A 46 -2.48 14.00 11.18
C TYR A 46 -1.24 14.76 11.67
N PHE A 47 -1.12 16.06 11.43
CA PHE A 47 -0.05 16.90 11.99
C PHE A 47 -0.37 17.48 13.37
N LYS A 48 -1.64 17.49 13.75
CA LYS A 48 -2.18 18.15 14.95
C LYS A 48 -1.76 17.45 16.25
N ASP A 49 -1.95 18.14 17.36
CA ASP A 49 -1.72 17.60 18.70
C ASP A 49 -3.04 17.43 19.46
N VAL A 50 -3.24 16.26 20.06
CA VAL A 50 -4.47 15.95 20.78
C VAL A 50 -4.78 16.89 21.94
N THR A 51 -3.76 17.43 22.61
CA THR A 51 -3.97 18.31 23.78
C THR A 51 -4.39 19.72 23.38
N LYS A 52 -4.03 20.17 22.17
CA LYS A 52 -4.40 21.49 21.65
C LYS A 52 -5.62 21.44 20.74
N ASP A 53 -5.68 20.43 19.88
CA ASP A 53 -6.62 20.36 18.77
C ASP A 53 -7.74 19.34 18.98
N SER A 54 -7.66 18.51 20.04
CA SER A 54 -8.56 17.36 20.28
C SER A 54 -8.54 16.32 19.15
N VAL A 55 -7.48 16.31 18.32
CA VAL A 55 -7.28 15.38 17.21
C VAL A 55 -6.04 14.53 17.47
N PHE A 56 -6.15 13.23 17.25
CA PHE A 56 -5.11 12.23 17.58
C PHE A 56 -4.03 12.14 16.50
N GLY A 57 -3.45 13.29 16.13
CA GLY A 57 -2.33 13.39 15.19
C GLY A 57 -0.97 13.09 15.83
N ILE A 58 0.09 13.36 15.07
CA ILE A 58 1.49 13.06 15.44
C ILE A 58 2.21 14.24 16.12
N SER A 59 1.53 15.37 16.36
CA SER A 59 2.12 16.60 16.93
C SER A 59 3.31 17.13 16.10
N LEU A 60 3.20 17.09 14.77
CA LEU A 60 4.26 17.58 13.88
C LEU A 60 4.31 19.10 13.86
N THR A 61 3.17 19.78 13.98
CA THR A 61 3.10 21.24 14.06
C THR A 61 3.91 21.75 15.26
N GLU A 62 3.78 21.11 16.43
CA GLU A 62 4.54 21.38 17.65
C GLU A 62 6.04 21.14 17.47
N ALA A 63 6.42 20.02 16.83
CA ALA A 63 7.81 19.71 16.56
C ALA A 63 8.47 20.81 15.72
N ASN A 64 7.80 21.26 14.66
CA ASN A 64 8.28 22.33 13.79
C ASN A 64 8.40 23.68 14.52
N GLN A 65 7.49 23.99 15.45
CA GLN A 65 7.59 25.18 16.29
C GLN A 65 8.87 25.16 17.14
N VAL A 66 9.19 24.03 17.77
CA VAL A 66 10.44 23.88 18.54
C VAL A 66 11.68 24.04 17.68
N LEU A 67 11.71 23.39 16.51
CA LEU A 67 12.82 23.49 15.56
C LEU A 67 13.07 24.94 15.14
N THR A 68 11.99 25.67 14.83
CA THR A 68 12.02 27.09 14.45
C THR A 68 12.52 27.97 15.60
N GLN A 69 11.99 27.78 16.81
CA GLN A 69 12.37 28.55 18.01
C GLN A 69 13.83 28.34 18.37
N LYS A 70 14.31 27.09 18.31
CA LYS A 70 15.73 26.75 18.56
C LYS A 70 16.65 27.14 17.40
N LYS A 71 16.11 27.57 16.26
CA LYS A 71 16.85 27.89 15.02
C LYS A 71 17.79 26.75 14.61
N LEU A 72 17.36 25.50 14.82
CA LEU A 72 18.16 24.35 14.42
C LEU A 72 18.22 24.28 12.90
N LYS A 73 19.35 23.85 12.36
CA LYS A 73 19.52 23.64 10.91
C LYS A 73 19.52 22.15 10.64
N GLY A 74 18.48 21.68 9.97
CA GLY A 74 18.39 20.30 9.54
C GLY A 74 19.32 20.02 8.36
N ARG A 75 19.70 18.75 8.19
CA ARG A 75 20.48 18.23 7.06
C ARG A 75 19.57 17.49 6.08
N GLU A 76 20.05 17.37 4.86
CA GLU A 76 19.39 16.53 3.86
C GLU A 76 19.48 15.06 4.26
N ILE A 77 18.40 14.31 4.03
CA ILE A 77 18.30 12.87 4.29
C ILE A 77 17.72 12.20 3.05
N VAL A 78 18.46 11.23 2.52
CA VAL A 78 17.98 10.37 1.43
C VAL A 78 17.11 9.26 2.01
N ILE A 79 15.92 9.08 1.44
CA ILE A 79 14.99 7.99 1.76
C ILE A 79 14.69 7.24 0.48
N ALA A 80 14.95 5.94 0.47
CA ALA A 80 14.51 5.07 -0.60
C ALA A 80 13.03 4.73 -0.43
N VAL A 81 12.24 4.92 -1.48
CA VAL A 81 10.83 4.51 -1.55
C VAL A 81 10.76 3.28 -2.44
N ILE A 82 10.64 2.12 -1.80
CA ILE A 82 10.47 0.83 -2.48
C ILE A 82 8.97 0.61 -2.70
N ASP A 83 8.50 0.84 -3.91
CA ASP A 83 7.07 0.86 -4.27
C ASP A 83 6.86 0.63 -5.78
N THR A 84 5.71 1.04 -6.30
CA THR A 84 5.41 1.31 -7.71
C THR A 84 6.18 2.56 -8.21
N GLU A 85 5.97 2.92 -9.48
CA GLU A 85 6.54 4.13 -10.07
C GLU A 85 6.09 5.43 -9.36
N ILE A 86 6.91 6.48 -9.49
CA ILE A 86 6.69 7.79 -8.87
C ILE A 86 6.64 8.83 -9.99
N ASP A 87 5.61 9.69 -9.97
CA ASP A 87 5.57 10.89 -10.81
C ASP A 87 6.60 11.90 -10.29
N ILE A 88 7.85 11.72 -10.72
CA ILE A 88 8.99 12.59 -10.35
C ILE A 88 8.84 14.02 -10.88
N ASN A 89 7.91 14.26 -11.81
CA ASN A 89 7.64 15.59 -12.37
C ASN A 89 6.50 16.32 -11.65
N HIS A 90 5.84 15.66 -10.70
CA HIS A 90 4.75 16.25 -9.92
C HIS A 90 5.21 17.56 -9.25
N GLU A 91 4.39 18.60 -9.34
CA GLU A 91 4.76 19.97 -8.95
C GLU A 91 5.18 20.12 -7.48
N ASP A 92 4.67 19.23 -6.61
CA ASP A 92 4.97 19.17 -5.18
C ASP A 92 6.09 18.18 -4.82
N LEU A 93 6.60 17.39 -5.77
CA LEU A 93 7.62 16.35 -5.54
C LEU A 93 8.93 16.56 -6.28
N LYS A 94 8.93 17.19 -7.46
CA LYS A 94 10.11 17.32 -8.33
C LYS A 94 11.37 17.86 -7.64
N ASP A 95 11.22 18.80 -6.71
CA ASP A 95 12.36 19.38 -5.96
C ASP A 95 12.81 18.52 -4.77
N GLN A 96 12.21 17.35 -4.60
CA GLN A 96 12.42 16.41 -3.50
C GLN A 96 12.92 15.06 -4.01
N ILE A 97 13.17 14.89 -5.31
CA ILE A 97 13.74 13.68 -5.89
C ILE A 97 15.25 13.66 -5.64
N TRP A 98 15.78 12.47 -5.35
CA TRP A 98 17.21 12.21 -5.24
C TRP A 98 17.82 12.12 -6.64
N HIS A 99 19.05 12.62 -6.79
CA HIS A 99 19.79 12.53 -8.03
C HIS A 99 21.15 11.87 -7.78
N ASN A 100 21.50 10.85 -8.57
CA ASN A 100 22.84 10.28 -8.61
C ASN A 100 23.79 11.24 -9.34
N HIS A 101 24.50 12.08 -8.58
CA HIS A 101 25.45 13.02 -9.16
C HIS A 101 26.76 12.37 -9.67
N LYS A 102 26.91 11.05 -9.55
CA LYS A 102 28.05 10.33 -10.11
C LYS A 102 27.81 9.88 -11.56
N GLU A 103 26.56 9.81 -11.99
CA GLU A 103 26.18 9.50 -13.37
C GLU A 103 26.17 10.74 -14.27
N ILE A 104 26.48 10.52 -15.55
CA ILE A 104 26.26 11.50 -16.63
C ILE A 104 24.96 11.11 -17.35
N PRO A 105 23.91 11.94 -17.30
CA PRO A 105 22.61 11.61 -17.89
C PRO A 105 22.67 11.24 -19.38
N ASP A 106 21.91 10.19 -19.73
CA ASP A 106 21.62 9.75 -21.09
C ASP A 106 22.86 9.38 -21.92
N ASN A 107 23.93 8.87 -21.29
CA ASN A 107 25.16 8.48 -21.98
C ASN A 107 25.24 6.97 -22.25
N SER A 108 24.28 6.18 -21.75
CA SER A 108 24.22 4.72 -21.89
C SER A 108 25.42 4.00 -21.28
N MET A 109 26.05 4.60 -20.27
CA MET A 109 27.15 4.04 -19.49
C MET A 109 26.75 4.01 -18.01
N ASP A 110 27.47 3.20 -17.25
CA ASP A 110 27.42 3.14 -15.79
C ASP A 110 28.68 3.87 -15.33
N ASP A 111 28.56 5.17 -15.07
CA ASP A 111 29.73 6.04 -14.83
C ASP A 111 30.31 5.87 -13.43
N ASP A 112 29.52 5.36 -12.48
CA ASP A 112 29.94 5.11 -11.12
C ASP A 112 30.28 3.64 -10.80
N ASP A 113 30.23 2.77 -11.82
CA ASP A 113 30.49 1.33 -11.79
C ASP A 113 29.63 0.59 -10.73
N ASN A 114 28.43 1.08 -10.42
CA ASN A 114 27.51 0.45 -9.45
C ASN A 114 26.66 -0.68 -10.05
N GLY A 115 26.71 -0.86 -11.37
CA GLY A 115 25.98 -1.84 -12.15
C GLY A 115 24.70 -1.31 -12.80
N TYR A 116 24.32 -0.05 -12.60
CA TYR A 116 23.02 0.49 -13.00
C TYR A 116 23.20 1.67 -13.97
N ILE A 117 23.17 1.36 -15.27
CA ILE A 117 23.36 2.33 -16.36
C ILE A 117 22.34 3.48 -16.28
N ASP A 118 22.83 4.71 -16.29
CA ASP A 118 22.03 5.95 -16.29
C ASP A 118 21.03 6.04 -15.11
N ASP A 119 21.34 5.54 -13.92
CA ASP A 119 20.45 5.53 -12.74
C ASP A 119 20.26 6.90 -12.04
N ILE A 120 20.01 7.94 -12.84
CA ILE A 120 20.01 9.36 -12.43
C ILE A 120 19.06 9.64 -11.27
N ASP A 121 17.83 9.17 -11.32
CA ASP A 121 16.82 9.49 -10.32
C ASP A 121 16.53 8.35 -9.35
N GLY A 122 17.03 7.14 -9.65
CA GLY A 122 16.68 5.89 -8.98
C GLY A 122 16.64 4.74 -9.98
N TRP A 123 15.96 3.65 -9.63
CA TRP A 123 15.97 2.44 -10.45
C TRP A 123 14.62 1.72 -10.53
N ASN A 124 14.31 1.18 -11.71
CA ASN A 124 13.11 0.39 -11.95
C ASN A 124 13.43 -1.08 -12.23
N PHE A 125 13.19 -1.95 -11.25
CA PHE A 125 13.39 -3.40 -11.35
C PHE A 125 12.28 -4.12 -12.14
N LEU A 126 11.19 -3.44 -12.48
CA LEU A 126 10.14 -3.99 -13.35
C LEU A 126 10.43 -3.79 -14.83
N GLY A 127 11.47 -3.03 -15.13
CA GLY A 127 11.84 -2.65 -16.47
C GLY A 127 12.79 -3.60 -17.18
N ASN A 128 12.84 -3.51 -18.50
CA ASN A 128 13.93 -4.03 -19.32
C ASN A 128 14.66 -2.91 -20.06
N THR A 129 15.76 -3.26 -20.71
CA THR A 129 16.62 -2.35 -21.47
C THR A 129 15.96 -1.74 -22.70
N ASN A 130 14.81 -2.28 -23.14
CA ASN A 130 14.02 -1.72 -24.24
C ASN A 130 13.02 -0.65 -23.75
N GLY A 131 13.00 -0.35 -22.44
CA GLY A 131 12.05 0.57 -21.82
C GLY A 131 10.65 -0.03 -21.58
N GLU A 132 10.49 -1.35 -21.70
CA GLU A 132 9.24 -2.03 -21.38
C GLU A 132 9.20 -2.35 -19.88
N ASN A 133 8.04 -2.14 -19.24
CA ASN A 133 7.85 -2.38 -17.81
C ASN A 133 6.75 -3.41 -17.55
N ILE A 134 6.95 -4.26 -16.54
CA ILE A 134 5.95 -5.20 -16.06
C ILE A 134 4.82 -4.43 -15.36
N ILE A 135 3.62 -4.45 -15.93
CA ILE A 135 2.42 -3.82 -15.35
C ILE A 135 1.62 -4.78 -14.48
N HIS A 136 1.60 -6.07 -14.82
CA HIS A 136 0.88 -7.11 -14.11
C HIS A 136 1.81 -8.27 -13.77
N SER A 137 1.85 -8.67 -12.50
CA SER A 137 2.60 -9.82 -12.02
C SER A 137 1.67 -10.88 -11.43
N ASN A 138 2.10 -12.13 -11.46
CA ASN A 138 1.40 -13.17 -10.71
C ASN A 138 1.42 -12.86 -9.21
N PHE A 139 0.38 -13.30 -8.49
CA PHE A 139 0.51 -13.42 -7.04
C PHE A 139 1.60 -14.44 -6.69
N GLU A 140 2.26 -14.26 -5.54
CA GLU A 140 3.27 -15.18 -5.01
C GLU A 140 2.67 -16.57 -4.81
N ILE A 141 1.40 -16.67 -4.39
CA ILE A 141 0.69 -17.96 -4.28
C ILE A 141 0.65 -18.71 -5.63
N THR A 142 0.40 -18.00 -6.73
CA THR A 142 0.35 -18.57 -8.08
C THR A 142 1.74 -19.06 -8.50
N ARG A 143 2.78 -18.27 -8.24
CA ARG A 143 4.18 -18.64 -8.50
C ARG A 143 4.61 -19.88 -7.70
N ILE A 144 4.20 -19.97 -6.43
CA ILE A 144 4.44 -21.14 -5.58
C ILE A 144 3.69 -22.38 -6.12
N VAL A 145 2.43 -22.23 -6.53
CA VAL A 145 1.66 -23.34 -7.11
C VAL A 145 2.30 -23.81 -8.40
N ARG A 146 2.59 -22.91 -9.35
CA ARG A 146 3.29 -23.23 -10.61
C ARG A 146 4.57 -24.02 -10.35
N LYS A 147 5.39 -23.57 -9.39
CA LYS A 147 6.69 -24.18 -9.10
C LYS A 147 6.59 -25.59 -8.50
N TYR A 148 5.60 -25.84 -7.65
CA TYR A 148 5.60 -27.04 -6.81
C TYR A 148 4.46 -28.04 -7.09
N GLN A 149 3.47 -27.68 -7.92
CA GLN A 149 2.33 -28.54 -8.21
C GLN A 149 2.76 -29.91 -8.75
N GLU A 150 3.64 -29.97 -9.75
CA GLU A 150 4.10 -31.25 -10.33
C GLU A 150 4.77 -32.16 -9.31
N LYS A 151 5.41 -31.57 -8.29
CA LYS A 151 6.13 -32.29 -7.26
C LYS A 151 5.25 -32.78 -6.11
N PHE A 152 4.21 -32.01 -5.75
CA PHE A 152 3.50 -32.19 -4.49
C PHE A 152 1.99 -32.43 -4.61
N GLU A 153 1.40 -32.33 -5.80
CA GLU A 153 -0.02 -32.60 -6.02
C GLU A 153 -0.40 -34.01 -5.54
N GLY A 154 -1.51 -34.11 -4.79
CA GLY A 154 -2.00 -35.39 -4.27
C GLY A 154 -1.20 -36.00 -3.11
N LEU A 155 -0.07 -35.41 -2.70
CA LEU A 155 0.74 -35.92 -1.59
C LEU A 155 0.27 -35.40 -0.22
N ASN A 156 0.58 -36.17 0.83
CA ASN A 156 0.40 -35.85 2.24
C ASN A 156 1.76 -35.66 2.94
N ILE A 157 1.77 -34.98 4.08
CA ILE A 157 3.01 -34.63 4.81
C ILE A 157 3.87 -35.84 5.17
N ASP A 158 3.24 -36.98 5.51
CA ASP A 158 3.92 -38.22 5.90
C ASP A 158 4.69 -38.86 4.73
N GLN A 159 4.39 -38.47 3.50
CA GLN A 159 5.05 -38.94 2.27
C GLN A 159 6.26 -38.07 1.89
N ILE A 160 6.49 -36.94 2.58
CA ILE A 160 7.52 -35.96 2.23
C ILE A 160 8.75 -36.13 3.13
N LYS A 161 9.92 -36.28 2.49
CA LYS A 161 11.21 -36.39 3.19
C LYS A 161 11.85 -35.02 3.36
N VAL A 162 12.70 -34.90 4.39
CA VAL A 162 13.62 -33.75 4.56
C VAL A 162 14.55 -33.69 3.34
N PRO A 163 14.83 -32.50 2.77
CA PRO A 163 14.49 -31.15 3.25
C PRO A 163 13.17 -30.57 2.71
N ASP A 164 12.37 -31.33 1.95
CA ASP A 164 11.20 -30.80 1.24
C ASP A 164 10.01 -30.43 2.13
N THR A 165 10.03 -30.81 3.41
CA THR A 165 8.93 -30.56 4.36
C THR A 165 8.52 -29.08 4.42
N SER A 166 9.48 -28.14 4.42
CA SER A 166 9.18 -26.70 4.45
C SER A 166 8.54 -26.21 3.14
N ASN A 167 9.05 -26.67 2.00
CA ASN A 167 8.52 -26.32 0.68
C ASN A 167 7.11 -26.90 0.48
N PHE A 168 6.87 -28.11 0.98
CA PHE A 168 5.55 -28.74 0.94
C PHE A 168 4.52 -27.97 1.80
N LYS A 169 4.89 -27.55 3.02
CA LYS A 169 4.01 -26.71 3.86
C LYS A 169 3.66 -25.39 3.18
N LEU A 170 4.66 -24.74 2.57
CA LEU A 170 4.46 -23.52 1.79
C LEU A 170 3.51 -23.77 0.60
N TYR A 171 3.74 -24.85 -0.15
CA TYR A 171 2.88 -25.27 -1.25
C TYR A 171 1.44 -25.49 -0.80
N LYS A 172 1.20 -26.25 0.28
CA LYS A 172 -0.16 -26.50 0.78
C LYS A 172 -0.88 -25.20 1.20
N LYS A 173 -0.18 -24.26 1.85
CA LYS A 173 -0.73 -22.93 2.19
C LYS A 173 -1.11 -22.17 0.92
N ALA A 174 -0.17 -22.07 -0.03
CA ALA A 174 -0.37 -21.34 -1.28
C ALA A 174 -1.46 -21.97 -2.16
N LYS A 175 -1.49 -23.30 -2.30
CA LYS A 175 -2.49 -24.02 -3.10
C LYS A 175 -3.89 -23.80 -2.56
N LYS A 176 -4.09 -23.86 -1.24
CA LYS A 176 -5.38 -23.55 -0.63
C LYS A 176 -5.82 -22.12 -0.96
N ALA A 177 -4.95 -21.13 -0.73
CA ALA A 177 -5.28 -19.73 -1.02
C ALA A 177 -5.56 -19.50 -2.51
N TYR A 178 -4.76 -20.11 -3.39
CA TYR A 178 -4.92 -20.06 -4.85
C TYR A 178 -6.26 -20.64 -5.30
N ASP A 179 -6.62 -21.84 -4.82
CA ASP A 179 -7.88 -22.49 -5.18
C ASP A 179 -9.10 -21.70 -4.71
N ASP A 180 -9.04 -21.16 -3.49
CA ASP A 180 -10.10 -20.32 -2.93
C ASP A 180 -10.28 -19.04 -3.76
N GLN A 181 -9.19 -18.33 -4.07
CA GLN A 181 -9.21 -17.10 -4.85
C GLN A 181 -9.60 -17.33 -6.32
N LEU A 182 -9.15 -18.42 -6.94
CA LEU A 182 -9.51 -18.75 -8.32
C LEU A 182 -10.99 -19.09 -8.45
N LYS A 183 -11.52 -19.84 -7.47
CA LYS A 183 -12.95 -20.14 -7.41
C LYS A 183 -13.78 -18.87 -7.24
N GLU A 184 -13.36 -17.98 -6.33
CA GLU A 184 -14.00 -16.69 -6.09
C GLU A 184 -13.99 -15.81 -7.35
N ALA A 185 -12.82 -15.64 -7.99
CA ALA A 185 -12.67 -14.82 -9.18
C ALA A 185 -13.53 -15.32 -10.36
N LYS A 186 -13.55 -16.64 -10.61
CA LYS A 186 -14.41 -17.24 -11.65
C LYS A 186 -15.89 -16.99 -11.36
N PHE A 187 -16.32 -17.28 -10.14
CA PHE A 187 -17.70 -17.09 -9.73
C PHE A 187 -18.14 -15.62 -9.89
N ASN A 188 -17.34 -14.68 -9.39
CA ASN A 188 -17.66 -13.26 -9.45
C ASN A 188 -17.63 -12.72 -10.88
N TYR A 189 -16.67 -13.13 -11.71
CA TYR A 189 -16.63 -12.76 -13.13
C TYR A 189 -17.90 -13.21 -13.85
N ASP A 190 -18.26 -14.49 -13.73
CA ASP A 190 -19.46 -15.03 -14.36
C ASP A 190 -20.74 -14.39 -13.80
N TYR A 191 -20.79 -14.12 -12.51
CA TYR A 191 -21.92 -13.46 -11.86
C TYR A 191 -22.15 -12.05 -12.41
N VAL A 192 -21.12 -11.20 -12.40
CA VAL A 192 -21.20 -9.82 -12.92
C VAL A 192 -21.49 -9.81 -14.41
N LYS A 193 -20.87 -10.71 -15.18
CA LYS A 193 -21.13 -10.86 -16.63
C LYS A 193 -22.58 -11.21 -16.93
N ASN A 194 -23.18 -12.08 -16.12
CA ASN A 194 -24.59 -12.42 -16.24
C ASN A 194 -25.52 -11.26 -15.85
N ILE A 195 -25.16 -10.44 -14.85
CA ILE A 195 -25.89 -9.21 -14.52
C ILE A 195 -25.83 -8.24 -15.70
N ASP A 196 -24.65 -8.00 -16.25
CA ASP A 196 -24.44 -7.10 -17.40
C ASP A 196 -25.28 -7.54 -18.61
N LEU A 197 -25.22 -8.82 -18.95
CA LEU A 197 -26.01 -9.38 -20.05
C LEU A 197 -27.52 -9.21 -19.83
N LYS A 198 -28.02 -9.51 -18.63
CA LYS A 198 -29.44 -9.33 -18.27
C LYS A 198 -29.85 -7.87 -18.35
N TYR A 199 -29.03 -6.96 -17.83
CA TYR A 199 -29.30 -5.52 -17.86
C TYR A 199 -29.35 -4.98 -19.29
N LYS A 200 -28.35 -5.29 -20.12
CA LYS A 200 -28.29 -4.89 -21.54
C LYS A 200 -29.46 -5.44 -22.34
N THR A 201 -29.81 -6.72 -22.12
CA THR A 201 -30.97 -7.35 -22.75
C THR A 201 -32.26 -6.67 -22.31
N ALA A 202 -32.45 -6.46 -21.01
CA ALA A 202 -33.64 -5.83 -20.47
C ALA A 202 -33.83 -4.40 -21.00
N ARG A 203 -32.78 -3.59 -21.08
CA ARG A 203 -32.87 -2.25 -21.68
C ARG A 203 -33.28 -2.30 -23.14
N LYS A 204 -32.68 -3.19 -23.93
CA LYS A 204 -33.01 -3.36 -25.36
C LYS A 204 -34.48 -3.71 -25.57
N GLU A 205 -35.00 -4.66 -24.79
CA GLU A 205 -36.41 -5.09 -24.89
C GLU A 205 -37.37 -4.00 -24.40
N LEU A 206 -36.97 -3.24 -23.38
CA LEU A 206 -37.78 -2.14 -22.84
C LEU A 206 -37.78 -0.88 -23.72
N THR A 207 -36.83 -0.70 -24.64
CA THR A 207 -36.83 0.43 -25.59
C THR A 207 -38.15 0.54 -26.37
N ALA A 208 -38.86 -0.57 -26.63
CA ALA A 208 -40.18 -0.54 -27.25
C ALA A 208 -41.24 0.21 -26.43
N TYR A 209 -41.06 0.32 -25.12
CA TYR A 209 -41.92 1.04 -24.18
C TYR A 209 -41.38 2.44 -23.82
N PHE A 210 -40.11 2.71 -24.16
CA PHE A 210 -39.42 3.98 -23.91
C PHE A 210 -38.78 4.48 -25.21
N PRO A 211 -39.56 5.06 -26.14
CA PRO A 211 -39.05 5.50 -27.44
C PRO A 211 -37.92 6.54 -27.34
N ASP A 212 -37.88 7.31 -26.24
CA ASP A 212 -36.81 8.29 -25.96
C ASP A 212 -35.59 7.68 -25.24
N ASN A 213 -35.57 6.36 -25.01
CA ASN A 213 -34.59 5.63 -24.20
C ASN A 213 -34.40 6.21 -22.78
N ASP A 214 -35.39 6.93 -22.26
CA ASP A 214 -35.35 7.43 -20.89
C ASP A 214 -35.81 6.34 -19.92
N PHE A 215 -34.83 5.73 -19.26
CA PHE A 215 -35.03 4.75 -18.21
C PHE A 215 -34.97 5.40 -16.82
N SER A 216 -35.32 6.68 -16.67
CA SER A 216 -35.40 7.32 -15.36
C SER A 216 -36.36 6.56 -14.44
N LYS A 217 -36.14 6.66 -13.13
CA LYS A 217 -36.99 6.01 -12.12
C LYS A 217 -38.47 6.41 -12.30
N GLU A 218 -38.72 7.69 -12.55
CA GLU A 218 -40.04 8.24 -12.77
C GLU A 218 -40.72 7.63 -14.01
N HIS A 219 -40.00 7.50 -15.12
CA HIS A 219 -40.53 6.86 -16.33
C HIS A 219 -40.74 5.35 -16.15
N LEU A 220 -39.82 4.64 -15.49
CA LEU A 220 -40.00 3.22 -15.18
C LEU A 220 -41.22 2.97 -14.30
N ASP A 221 -41.42 3.76 -13.24
CA ASP A 221 -42.56 3.61 -12.33
C ASP A 221 -43.88 4.06 -12.96
N SER A 222 -43.85 4.81 -14.07
CA SER A 222 -45.04 5.24 -14.82
C SER A 222 -45.67 4.14 -15.69
N ILE A 223 -44.93 3.05 -15.97
CA ILE A 223 -45.45 1.95 -16.80
C ILE A 223 -46.49 1.14 -16.01
N LYS A 224 -47.69 1.03 -16.56
CA LYS A 224 -48.66 -0.02 -16.20
C LYS A 224 -48.21 -1.35 -16.81
N ILE A 225 -47.26 -2.01 -16.14
CA ILE A 225 -46.74 -3.30 -16.60
C ILE A 225 -47.87 -4.32 -16.50
N ASP A 226 -48.15 -5.01 -17.61
CA ASP A 226 -48.97 -6.22 -17.54
C ASP A 226 -48.23 -7.27 -16.71
N THR A 227 -48.65 -7.40 -15.45
CA THR A 227 -48.01 -8.30 -14.48
C THR A 227 -48.14 -9.79 -14.82
N THR A 228 -48.90 -10.13 -15.86
CA THR A 228 -49.03 -11.51 -16.37
C THR A 228 -47.92 -11.89 -17.35
N ASP A 229 -47.22 -10.93 -17.97
CA ASP A 229 -46.02 -11.18 -18.78
C ASP A 229 -44.78 -11.31 -17.88
N SER A 230 -44.39 -12.56 -17.65
CA SER A 230 -43.23 -12.92 -16.82
C SER A 230 -41.92 -12.33 -17.35
N ASN A 231 -41.75 -12.21 -18.67
CA ASN A 231 -40.52 -11.70 -19.29
C ASN A 231 -40.42 -10.18 -19.16
N LEU A 232 -41.51 -9.46 -19.43
CA LEU A 232 -41.56 -8.01 -19.27
C LEU A 232 -41.30 -7.60 -17.81
N LYS A 233 -41.93 -8.30 -16.85
CA LYS A 233 -41.70 -8.09 -15.41
C LYS A 233 -40.24 -8.31 -15.03
N LYS A 234 -39.60 -9.36 -15.56
CA LYS A 234 -38.18 -9.65 -15.30
C LYS A 234 -37.26 -8.55 -15.83
N HIS A 235 -37.50 -8.07 -17.05
CA HIS A 235 -36.70 -6.98 -17.64
C HIS A 235 -36.87 -5.67 -16.88
N TYR A 236 -38.10 -5.31 -16.51
CA TYR A 236 -38.37 -4.15 -15.67
C TYR A 236 -37.60 -4.21 -14.34
N LEU A 237 -37.70 -5.34 -13.62
CA LEU A 237 -37.00 -5.49 -12.33
C LEU A 237 -35.48 -5.40 -12.48
N ALA A 238 -34.91 -5.96 -13.54
CA ALA A 238 -33.48 -5.88 -13.81
C ALA A 238 -33.01 -4.43 -14.02
N VAL A 239 -33.73 -3.62 -14.80
CA VAL A 239 -33.38 -2.21 -15.01
C VAL A 239 -33.61 -1.38 -13.75
N LYS A 240 -34.75 -1.59 -13.08
CA LYS A 240 -35.12 -0.89 -11.85
C LYS A 240 -34.09 -1.10 -10.73
N GLN A 241 -33.63 -2.34 -10.51
CA GLN A 241 -32.60 -2.63 -9.51
C GLN A 241 -31.32 -1.82 -9.75
N MET A 242 -30.82 -1.78 -10.99
CA MET A 242 -29.60 -1.03 -11.32
C MET A 242 -29.75 0.46 -11.01
N ILE A 243 -30.92 1.04 -11.26
CA ILE A 243 -31.20 2.45 -10.97
C ILE A 243 -31.37 2.69 -9.47
N ASP A 244 -32.12 1.85 -8.77
CA ASP A 244 -32.34 1.97 -7.33
C ASP A 244 -31.01 1.85 -6.55
N TYR A 245 -30.09 1.00 -7.01
CA TYR A 245 -28.74 0.85 -6.46
C TYR A 245 -27.71 1.82 -7.06
N LYS A 246 -28.10 2.68 -8.01
CA LYS A 246 -27.23 3.65 -8.69
C LYS A 246 -25.99 2.99 -9.34
N VAL A 247 -26.13 1.77 -9.83
CA VAL A 247 -25.05 1.04 -10.50
C VAL A 247 -24.97 1.51 -11.96
N THR A 248 -23.80 2.00 -12.34
CA THR A 248 -23.51 2.50 -13.70
C THR A 248 -22.84 1.43 -14.56
N GLN A 249 -22.95 1.56 -15.89
CA GLN A 249 -22.25 0.66 -16.82
C GLN A 249 -20.73 0.70 -16.61
N ASN A 250 -20.17 1.88 -16.37
CA ASN A 250 -18.74 2.02 -16.12
C ASN A 250 -18.27 1.21 -14.88
N GLN A 251 -19.05 1.19 -13.80
CA GLN A 251 -18.74 0.38 -12.61
C GLN A 251 -18.81 -1.13 -12.90
N ILE A 252 -19.77 -1.56 -13.73
CA ILE A 252 -19.84 -2.95 -14.18
C ILE A 252 -18.60 -3.31 -15.00
N ASP A 253 -18.24 -2.47 -15.97
CA ASP A 253 -17.10 -2.70 -16.87
C ASP A 253 -15.77 -2.73 -16.08
N GLN A 254 -15.61 -1.82 -15.12
CA GLN A 254 -14.46 -1.81 -14.21
C GLN A 254 -14.40 -3.09 -13.36
N THR A 255 -15.53 -3.53 -12.80
CA THR A 255 -15.62 -4.75 -11.98
C THR A 255 -15.30 -6.00 -12.81
N LEU A 256 -15.80 -6.08 -14.04
CA LEU A 256 -15.45 -7.16 -14.97
C LEU A 256 -13.97 -7.16 -15.30
N SER A 257 -13.38 -5.98 -15.55
CA SER A 257 -11.95 -5.84 -15.83
C SER A 257 -11.10 -6.32 -14.65
N ILE A 258 -11.52 -6.04 -13.40
CA ILE A 258 -10.82 -6.51 -12.20
C ILE A 258 -10.77 -8.04 -12.18
N TYR A 259 -11.92 -8.72 -12.20
CA TYR A 259 -11.93 -10.19 -12.14
C TYR A 259 -11.31 -10.82 -13.38
N LYS A 260 -11.40 -10.16 -14.53
CA LYS A 260 -10.67 -10.60 -15.73
C LYS A 260 -9.16 -10.55 -15.51
N ASN A 261 -8.61 -9.48 -14.91
CA ASN A 261 -7.17 -9.41 -14.59
C ASN A 261 -6.74 -10.48 -13.59
N TYR A 262 -7.58 -10.84 -12.61
CA TYR A 262 -7.32 -11.99 -11.73
C TYR A 262 -7.15 -13.28 -12.52
N LEU A 263 -8.02 -13.52 -13.51
CA LEU A 263 -8.01 -14.75 -14.31
C LEU A 263 -6.93 -14.76 -15.40
N ASP A 264 -6.64 -13.61 -15.99
CA ASP A 264 -5.70 -13.48 -17.11
C ASP A 264 -4.25 -13.36 -16.63
N PHE A 265 -4.02 -12.72 -15.47
CA PHE A 265 -2.67 -12.40 -14.98
C PHE A 265 -2.38 -12.96 -13.58
N TYR A 266 -3.15 -12.59 -12.55
CA TYR A 266 -2.71 -12.82 -11.17
C TYR A 266 -2.75 -14.28 -10.73
N LEU A 267 -3.78 -15.02 -11.17
CA LEU A 267 -4.01 -16.44 -10.88
C LEU A 267 -3.80 -17.33 -12.11
N ASN A 268 -3.24 -16.79 -13.20
CA ASN A 268 -3.01 -17.56 -14.41
C ASN A 268 -1.68 -18.33 -14.32
N LEU A 269 -1.75 -19.67 -14.28
CA LEU A 269 -0.54 -20.51 -14.24
C LEU A 269 0.28 -20.48 -15.53
N GLU A 270 -0.29 -20.06 -16.66
CA GLU A 270 0.41 -20.00 -17.95
C GLU A 270 1.01 -18.61 -18.25
N TYR A 271 0.62 -17.58 -17.50
CA TYR A 271 1.16 -16.23 -17.66
C TYR A 271 2.46 -16.08 -16.85
N ASP A 272 3.57 -15.77 -17.52
CA ASP A 272 4.86 -15.47 -16.89
C ASP A 272 5.38 -14.10 -17.35
N GLU A 273 5.15 -13.08 -16.52
CA GLU A 273 5.60 -11.71 -16.74
C GLU A 273 7.13 -11.59 -16.84
N ARG A 274 7.89 -12.50 -16.21
CA ARG A 274 9.35 -12.40 -16.20
C ARG A 274 9.94 -12.70 -17.56
N ILE A 275 9.20 -13.27 -18.52
CA ILE A 275 9.65 -13.40 -19.93
C ILE A 275 10.01 -12.03 -20.54
N LEU A 276 9.42 -10.93 -20.06
CA LEU A 276 9.79 -9.57 -20.48
C LEU A 276 11.21 -9.17 -20.05
N LEU A 277 11.73 -9.80 -18.99
CA LEU A 277 13.13 -9.67 -18.60
C LEU A 277 13.95 -10.68 -19.41
N SER A 278 15.00 -10.22 -20.09
CA SER A 278 15.90 -11.12 -20.84
C SER A 278 16.51 -12.20 -19.91
N GLU A 279 16.93 -13.34 -20.46
CA GLU A 279 17.58 -14.38 -19.64
C GLU A 279 18.83 -13.87 -18.91
N ASP A 280 19.57 -12.97 -19.54
CA ASP A 280 20.74 -12.33 -18.94
C ASP A 280 20.31 -11.45 -17.78
N ASN A 281 19.23 -10.68 -17.93
CA ASN A 281 18.63 -9.89 -16.86
C ASN A 281 18.16 -10.76 -15.69
N LYS A 282 17.56 -11.93 -15.94
CA LYS A 282 17.13 -12.85 -14.87
C LYS A 282 18.29 -13.41 -14.04
N LYS A 283 19.47 -13.57 -14.66
CA LYS A 283 20.68 -14.13 -14.03
C LYS A 283 21.54 -13.05 -13.38
N ASN A 284 21.44 -11.81 -13.84
CA ASN A 284 22.18 -10.66 -13.33
C ASN A 284 21.54 -10.07 -12.07
N SER A 285 22.36 -9.44 -11.23
CA SER A 285 21.92 -8.73 -10.03
C SER A 285 21.46 -7.29 -10.29
N ASN A 286 21.56 -6.79 -11.52
CA ASN A 286 21.37 -5.40 -11.91
C ASN A 286 20.45 -5.23 -13.14
N TYR A 287 19.44 -6.09 -13.30
CA TYR A 287 18.42 -5.85 -14.31
C TYR A 287 17.51 -4.68 -13.94
N GLY A 288 16.81 -4.16 -14.95
CA GLY A 288 15.89 -3.05 -14.80
C GLY A 288 16.14 -2.01 -15.89
N ASN A 289 15.69 -0.79 -15.63
CA ASN A 289 16.03 0.41 -16.39
C ASN A 289 15.94 1.64 -15.47
N PRO A 290 16.46 2.81 -15.90
CA PRO A 290 16.41 4.03 -15.09
C PRO A 290 15.05 4.74 -15.11
N ASN A 291 14.05 4.22 -15.84
CA ASN A 291 12.76 4.89 -15.98
C ASN A 291 11.82 4.60 -14.80
N VAL A 292 11.86 5.48 -13.79
CA VAL A 292 11.06 5.39 -12.57
C VAL A 292 9.68 6.04 -12.64
N SER A 293 9.28 6.60 -13.79
CA SER A 293 8.02 7.36 -13.95
C SER A 293 7.19 7.09 -15.22
N GLY A 294 7.60 6.11 -16.04
CA GLY A 294 7.06 5.87 -17.39
C GLY A 294 5.60 5.37 -17.51
N ASN A 295 5.01 4.83 -16.45
CA ASN A 295 3.69 4.19 -16.39
C ASN A 295 2.92 4.60 -15.14
N THR A 296 3.16 5.81 -14.64
CA THR A 296 2.47 6.35 -13.46
C THR A 296 0.96 6.39 -13.64
N ASP A 297 0.42 6.48 -14.86
CA ASP A 297 -1.02 6.33 -15.15
C ASP A 297 -1.61 5.00 -14.68
N LYS A 298 -0.80 3.94 -14.61
CA LYS A 298 -1.19 2.58 -14.17
C LYS A 298 -0.63 2.24 -12.79
N LEU A 299 0.55 2.76 -12.46
CA LEU A 299 1.37 2.42 -11.30
C LEU A 299 1.71 3.68 -10.48
N TYR A 300 0.71 4.33 -9.87
CA TYR A 300 0.87 5.61 -9.17
C TYR A 300 0.99 5.53 -7.64
N HIS A 301 0.96 4.35 -7.02
CA HIS A 301 0.90 4.25 -5.55
C HIS A 301 2.14 4.87 -4.88
N GLY A 302 3.32 4.78 -5.50
CA GLY A 302 4.56 5.40 -5.03
C GLY A 302 4.48 6.92 -5.03
N THR A 303 3.71 7.51 -5.96
CA THR A 303 3.40 8.95 -5.98
C THR A 303 2.59 9.34 -4.74
N LEU A 304 1.57 8.55 -4.38
CA LEU A 304 0.75 8.80 -3.19
C LEU A 304 1.59 8.71 -1.91
N VAL A 305 2.43 7.67 -1.80
CA VAL A 305 3.32 7.46 -0.64
C VAL A 305 4.33 8.60 -0.51
N SER A 306 4.91 9.04 -1.62
CA SER A 306 5.90 10.12 -1.68
C SER A 306 5.32 11.48 -1.29
N GLY A 307 4.07 11.76 -1.63
CA GLY A 307 3.36 12.96 -1.18
C GLY A 307 3.28 13.06 0.34
N VAL A 308 2.87 11.97 1.01
CA VAL A 308 2.81 11.91 2.47
C VAL A 308 4.20 12.10 3.08
N LEU A 309 5.22 11.47 2.49
CA LEU A 309 6.58 11.49 2.99
C LEU A 309 7.22 12.89 2.89
N ALA A 310 7.25 13.47 1.70
CA ALA A 310 8.18 14.54 1.35
C ALA A 310 7.60 15.66 0.48
N ALA A 311 6.27 15.77 0.30
CA ALA A 311 5.71 16.91 -0.44
C ALA A 311 6.29 18.25 0.01
N ASN A 312 6.66 19.10 -0.95
CA ASN A 312 7.53 20.24 -0.74
C ASN A 312 6.89 21.25 0.24
N ARG A 313 7.51 21.39 1.40
CA ARG A 313 7.00 22.26 2.48
C ARG A 313 7.18 23.75 2.21
N ASN A 314 8.03 24.12 1.25
CA ASN A 314 8.48 25.48 0.99
C ASN A 314 7.80 26.14 -0.23
N ASN A 315 7.16 25.36 -1.11
CA ASN A 315 6.33 25.90 -2.18
C ASN A 315 4.93 26.30 -1.63
N GLN A 316 4.08 26.90 -2.48
CA GLN A 316 2.72 27.30 -2.11
C GLN A 316 1.62 26.39 -2.69
N LEU A 317 1.98 25.18 -3.15
CA LEU A 317 1.13 24.26 -3.92
C LEU A 317 0.71 23.04 -3.11
N GLY A 318 -0.56 22.66 -3.06
CA GLY A 318 -0.92 21.35 -2.52
C GLY A 318 -0.76 21.15 -1.01
N ILE A 319 0.11 20.21 -0.62
CA ILE A 319 0.19 19.64 0.74
C ILE A 319 1.59 19.78 1.35
N LYS A 320 1.80 19.31 2.57
CA LYS A 320 3.13 19.30 3.21
C LYS A 320 3.52 17.87 3.56
N GLY A 321 4.73 17.46 3.17
CA GLY A 321 5.37 16.24 3.68
C GLY A 321 5.85 16.42 5.11
N ILE A 322 6.54 15.43 5.68
CA ILE A 322 6.92 15.43 7.10
C ILE A 322 8.11 16.36 7.39
N TYR A 323 9.11 16.38 6.51
CA TYR A 323 10.35 17.13 6.66
C TYR A 323 10.78 17.73 5.31
N ASP A 324 11.36 18.94 5.32
CA ASP A 324 11.58 19.76 4.12
C ASP A 324 12.90 19.47 3.38
N LYS A 325 13.73 18.59 3.94
CA LYS A 325 15.03 18.20 3.37
C LYS A 325 15.13 16.69 3.15
N ILE A 326 14.03 16.08 2.69
CA ILE A 326 14.05 14.70 2.23
C ILE A 326 14.45 14.69 0.75
N ARG A 327 15.23 13.69 0.35
CA ARG A 327 15.43 13.31 -1.05
C ARG A 327 14.88 11.90 -1.25
N ILE A 328 13.89 11.77 -2.11
CA ILE A 328 13.23 10.51 -2.44
C ILE A 328 14.06 9.81 -3.51
N MET A 329 14.55 8.62 -3.22
CA MET A 329 15.14 7.70 -4.19
C MET A 329 14.05 6.67 -4.57
N PRO A 330 13.38 6.82 -5.73
CA PRO A 330 12.40 5.88 -6.25
C PRO A 330 13.06 4.53 -6.57
N LEU A 331 12.51 3.44 -6.03
CA LEU A 331 12.91 2.08 -6.37
C LEU A 331 11.68 1.27 -6.73
N CYS A 332 11.45 1.08 -8.03
CA CYS A 332 10.23 0.48 -8.53
C CYS A 332 10.34 -1.04 -8.54
N ILE A 333 9.56 -1.70 -7.69
CA ILE A 333 9.49 -3.16 -7.57
C ILE A 333 8.04 -3.68 -7.62
N SER A 334 7.06 -2.80 -7.43
CA SER A 334 5.66 -3.17 -7.29
C SER A 334 4.93 -2.90 -8.60
N SER A 335 4.29 -3.95 -9.12
CA SER A 335 3.35 -3.88 -10.25
C SER A 335 1.94 -4.17 -9.73
N ASN A 336 0.95 -4.34 -10.60
CA ASN A 336 -0.33 -4.90 -10.15
C ASN A 336 -0.16 -6.41 -9.95
N GLY A 337 -0.18 -6.88 -8.71
CA GLY A 337 0.18 -8.25 -8.34
C GLY A 337 1.07 -8.25 -7.10
N ASP A 338 1.83 -9.32 -6.88
CA ASP A 338 2.77 -9.41 -5.76
C ASP A 338 4.21 -9.15 -6.21
N GLU A 339 5.01 -8.49 -5.36
CA GLU A 339 6.42 -8.25 -5.62
C GLU A 339 7.24 -9.55 -5.62
N TYR A 340 8.39 -9.53 -6.27
CA TYR A 340 9.38 -10.60 -6.19
C TYR A 340 10.34 -10.37 -5.01
N ASP A 341 10.65 -11.44 -4.27
CA ASP A 341 11.63 -11.38 -3.18
C ASP A 341 13.03 -10.94 -3.65
N GLN A 342 13.36 -11.24 -4.91
CA GLN A 342 14.61 -10.80 -5.54
C GLN A 342 14.63 -9.27 -5.69
N ASP A 343 13.55 -8.68 -6.18
CA ASP A 343 13.44 -7.24 -6.46
C ASP A 343 13.47 -6.46 -5.15
N ILE A 344 12.76 -6.94 -4.12
CA ILE A 344 12.85 -6.39 -2.75
C ILE A 344 14.30 -6.42 -2.25
N ALA A 345 14.98 -7.55 -2.39
CA ALA A 345 16.35 -7.71 -1.88
C ALA A 345 17.36 -6.82 -2.64
N LEU A 346 17.21 -6.68 -3.96
CA LEU A 346 18.07 -5.83 -4.78
C LEU A 346 17.81 -4.35 -4.52
N ALA A 347 16.55 -3.93 -4.41
CA ALA A 347 16.19 -2.55 -4.08
C ALA A 347 16.72 -2.14 -2.69
N ILE A 348 16.66 -3.04 -1.69
CA ILE A 348 17.27 -2.76 -0.38
C ILE A 348 18.79 -2.54 -0.50
N ARG A 349 19.48 -3.34 -1.31
CA ARG A 349 20.93 -3.20 -1.51
C ARG A 349 21.27 -1.90 -2.24
N TYR A 350 20.59 -1.64 -3.35
CA TYR A 350 20.71 -0.39 -4.09
C TYR A 350 20.53 0.82 -3.18
N ALA A 351 19.47 0.82 -2.36
CA ALA A 351 19.21 1.91 -1.42
C ALA A 351 20.38 2.16 -0.46
N VAL A 352 20.93 1.09 0.10
CA VAL A 352 22.07 1.17 1.03
C VAL A 352 23.32 1.68 0.31
N ASP A 353 23.63 1.13 -0.85
CA ASP A 353 24.84 1.42 -1.61
C ASP A 353 24.84 2.86 -2.18
N ASN A 354 23.65 3.38 -2.50
CA ASN A 354 23.43 4.76 -2.95
C ASN A 354 23.09 5.75 -1.82
N GLY A 355 23.31 5.36 -0.56
CA GLY A 355 23.37 6.30 0.58
C GLY A 355 22.04 6.65 1.23
N ALA A 356 20.98 5.87 1.01
CA ALA A 356 19.73 6.03 1.75
C ALA A 356 19.95 5.80 3.26
N LYS A 357 19.34 6.64 4.10
CA LYS A 357 19.33 6.47 5.57
C LYS A 357 18.08 5.77 6.07
N VAL A 358 16.99 5.89 5.32
CA VAL A 358 15.74 5.21 5.59
C VAL A 358 15.28 4.51 4.31
N ILE A 359 14.79 3.30 4.44
CA ILE A 359 14.05 2.59 3.40
C ILE A 359 12.59 2.55 3.85
N ASN A 360 11.70 3.14 3.04
CA ASN A 360 10.27 3.04 3.19
C ASN A 360 9.74 1.99 2.19
N MET A 361 9.11 0.93 2.70
CA MET A 361 8.42 -0.07 1.89
C MET A 361 6.93 -0.11 2.27
N SER A 362 6.07 0.45 1.44
CA SER A 362 4.63 0.56 1.72
C SER A 362 3.81 -0.64 1.22
N SER A 363 4.41 -1.84 1.19
CA SER A 363 3.73 -3.09 0.82
C SER A 363 4.12 -4.27 1.72
N SER A 364 3.33 -5.34 1.67
CA SER A 364 3.63 -6.60 2.34
C SER A 364 2.96 -7.78 1.63
N LYS A 365 3.49 -9.00 1.82
CA LYS A 365 2.95 -10.22 1.17
C LYS A 365 2.58 -11.30 2.18
N ASP A 366 1.56 -12.11 1.90
CA ASP A 366 1.09 -13.20 2.79
C ASP A 366 1.98 -14.45 2.79
N VAL A 367 2.77 -14.59 1.73
CA VAL A 367 3.69 -15.70 1.49
C VAL A 367 4.97 -15.16 0.82
N SER A 368 6.06 -15.90 0.98
CA SER A 368 7.36 -15.56 0.38
C SER A 368 8.12 -16.83 0.10
N MET A 369 8.50 -17.04 -1.17
CA MET A 369 9.22 -18.22 -1.63
C MET A 369 10.70 -18.18 -1.28
N TYR A 370 11.32 -16.99 -1.28
CA TYR A 370 12.76 -16.78 -1.15
C TYR A 370 13.13 -15.80 -0.03
N LYS A 371 12.37 -15.81 1.08
CA LYS A 371 12.56 -14.90 2.24
C LYS A 371 14.01 -14.73 2.74
N LYS A 372 14.87 -15.74 2.62
CA LYS A 372 16.29 -15.63 3.02
C LYS A 372 17.04 -14.56 2.23
N MET A 373 16.70 -14.34 0.96
CA MET A 373 17.32 -13.27 0.16
C MET A 373 17.02 -11.90 0.76
N VAL A 374 15.75 -11.67 1.09
CA VAL A 374 15.31 -10.42 1.73
C VAL A 374 15.91 -10.27 3.13
N TYR A 375 15.98 -11.34 3.93
CA TYR A 375 16.64 -11.29 5.24
C TYR A 375 18.11 -10.89 5.16
N ASN A 376 18.84 -11.39 4.16
CA ASN A 376 20.24 -11.04 3.96
C ASN A 376 20.40 -9.58 3.51
N ALA A 377 19.48 -9.06 2.69
CA ALA A 377 19.47 -7.64 2.31
C ALA A 377 19.13 -6.72 3.50
N LEU A 378 18.16 -7.10 4.34
CA LEU A 378 17.84 -6.38 5.58
C LEU A 378 19.00 -6.41 6.58
N GLN A 379 19.72 -7.53 6.66
CA GLN A 379 20.94 -7.64 7.47
C GLN A 379 22.03 -6.70 6.94
N TYR A 380 22.18 -6.61 5.62
CA TYR A 380 23.10 -5.65 4.99
C TYR A 380 22.72 -4.19 5.30
N ALA A 381 21.42 -3.85 5.29
CA ALA A 381 20.95 -2.53 5.70
C ALA A 381 21.27 -2.22 7.18
N TYR A 382 21.12 -3.21 8.06
CA TYR A 382 21.52 -3.09 9.47
C TYR A 382 23.02 -2.85 9.66
N GLU A 383 23.86 -3.58 8.93
CA GLU A 383 25.31 -3.44 8.99
C GLU A 383 25.80 -2.07 8.50
N ASN A 384 24.98 -1.38 7.69
CA ASN A 384 25.26 -0.05 7.14
C ASN A 384 24.45 1.08 7.81
N ASP A 385 23.85 0.83 8.97
CA ASP A 385 23.09 1.82 9.76
C ASP A 385 21.93 2.48 8.98
N VAL A 386 21.20 1.67 8.20
CA VAL A 386 20.02 2.09 7.43
C VAL A 386 18.75 1.57 8.11
N LEU A 387 17.82 2.49 8.39
CA LEU A 387 16.53 2.15 9.01
C LEU A 387 15.58 1.56 7.96
N PHE A 388 14.90 0.46 8.29
CA PHE A 388 13.89 -0.14 7.42
C PHE A 388 12.50 0.01 8.04
N VAL A 389 11.60 0.70 7.34
CA VAL A 389 10.23 0.97 7.77
C VAL A 389 9.28 0.36 6.75
N ARG A 390 8.31 -0.44 7.22
CA ARG A 390 7.25 -0.98 6.37
C ARG A 390 5.86 -0.80 6.93
N SER A 391 4.87 -0.78 6.04
CA SER A 391 3.46 -0.93 6.41
C SER A 391 3.14 -2.40 6.76
N VAL A 392 2.03 -2.60 7.47
CA VAL A 392 1.41 -3.93 7.65
C VAL A 392 0.19 -4.05 6.75
N GLY A 393 -0.27 -5.28 6.44
CA GLY A 393 -1.40 -5.48 5.53
C GLY A 393 -2.75 -4.94 6.03
N ASN A 394 -3.70 -4.75 5.11
CA ASN A 394 -5.01 -4.11 5.33
C ASN A 394 -6.17 -5.11 5.55
N ASP A 395 -5.88 -6.30 6.07
CA ASP A 395 -6.85 -7.40 6.23
C ASP A 395 -7.46 -7.54 7.63
N ASN A 396 -7.17 -6.61 8.55
CA ASN A 396 -7.58 -6.67 9.95
C ASN A 396 -7.21 -7.99 10.64
N LEU A 397 -6.00 -8.48 10.38
CA LEU A 397 -5.52 -9.76 10.93
C LEU A 397 -4.60 -9.56 12.14
N ASP A 398 -4.69 -10.47 13.11
CA ASP A 398 -3.64 -10.65 14.12
C ASP A 398 -2.45 -11.37 13.48
N LEU A 399 -1.38 -10.64 13.23
CA LEU A 399 -0.16 -11.08 12.57
C LEU A 399 0.74 -11.94 13.47
N ASP A 400 0.47 -11.99 14.78
CA ASP A 400 1.19 -12.90 15.68
C ASP A 400 0.76 -14.37 15.46
N GLN A 401 -0.39 -14.59 14.81
CA GLN A 401 -0.82 -15.91 14.36
C GLN A 401 -0.05 -16.36 13.12
N GLU A 402 0.50 -17.57 13.14
CA GLU A 402 1.39 -18.09 12.07
C GLU A 402 0.76 -18.04 10.67
N GLN A 403 -0.54 -18.32 10.56
CA GLN A 403 -1.27 -18.31 9.29
C GLN A 403 -1.41 -16.91 8.69
N ASN A 404 -1.39 -15.86 9.52
CA ASN A 404 -1.64 -14.47 9.14
C ASN A 404 -0.34 -13.67 8.94
N ARG A 405 0.83 -14.26 9.16
CA ARG A 405 2.11 -13.55 9.02
C ARG A 405 2.27 -12.95 7.63
N CYS A 406 2.75 -11.71 7.59
CA CYS A 406 3.12 -11.00 6.38
C CYS A 406 4.64 -10.79 6.27
N TYR A 407 5.13 -10.69 5.05
CA TYR A 407 6.54 -10.61 4.68
C TYR A 407 6.85 -9.26 4.00
N PRO A 408 8.06 -8.69 4.20
CA PRO A 408 9.13 -9.20 5.06
C PRO A 408 8.78 -9.17 6.55
N GLU A 409 9.28 -10.16 7.30
CA GLU A 409 9.03 -10.33 8.72
C GLU A 409 10.30 -10.17 9.55
N LYS A 410 10.13 -9.89 10.85
CA LYS A 410 11.22 -9.99 11.82
C LYS A 410 11.63 -11.44 11.99
N ASN A 411 12.92 -11.69 12.17
CA ASN A 411 13.44 -13.03 12.40
C ASN A 411 14.45 -13.00 13.54
N LYS A 412 14.18 -13.72 14.63
CA LYS A 412 15.01 -13.72 15.84
C LYS A 412 16.48 -14.10 15.63
N ASN A 413 16.80 -14.75 14.51
CA ASN A 413 18.17 -15.17 14.17
C ASN A 413 18.97 -14.06 13.48
N TYR A 414 18.39 -12.88 13.26
CA TYR A 414 19.03 -11.77 12.56
C TYR A 414 18.98 -10.48 13.38
N ASP A 415 20.04 -9.69 13.27
CA ASP A 415 20.17 -8.43 13.99
C ASP A 415 19.38 -7.28 13.37
N TYR A 416 18.99 -7.40 12.09
CA TYR A 416 18.18 -6.38 11.41
C TYR A 416 16.89 -6.02 12.13
N ASN A 417 16.38 -6.87 13.04
CA ASN A 417 15.24 -6.53 13.89
C ASN A 417 15.46 -5.24 14.71
N LYS A 418 16.72 -4.82 14.93
CA LYS A 418 17.08 -3.58 15.62
C LYS A 418 16.85 -2.32 14.78
N ILE A 419 16.71 -2.43 13.46
CA ILE A 419 16.41 -1.32 12.54
C ILE A 419 15.07 -1.47 11.79
N PHE A 420 14.38 -2.60 11.98
CA PHE A 420 13.13 -2.92 11.30
C PHE A 420 11.91 -2.38 12.04
N ILE A 421 11.09 -1.51 11.44
CA ILE A 421 9.85 -0.99 12.02
C ILE A 421 8.65 -1.44 11.20
N SER A 422 7.74 -2.21 11.81
CA SER A 422 6.41 -2.52 11.25
C SER A 422 5.37 -1.51 11.72
N VAL A 423 4.65 -0.86 10.80
CA VAL A 423 3.71 0.22 11.11
C VAL A 423 2.25 -0.18 10.84
N GLY A 424 1.41 -0.10 11.87
CA GLY A 424 -0.06 -0.23 11.79
C GLY A 424 -0.76 1.11 11.58
N GLY A 425 -2.03 1.07 11.18
CA GLY A 425 -2.83 2.23 10.83
C GLY A 425 -3.78 2.70 11.93
N SER A 426 -3.76 4.01 12.22
CA SER A 426 -4.70 4.70 13.10
C SER A 426 -5.59 5.68 12.33
N THR A 427 -6.65 6.14 12.98
CA THR A 427 -7.59 7.14 12.47
C THR A 427 -7.50 8.45 13.27
N GLU A 428 -8.27 9.47 12.86
CA GLU A 428 -8.47 10.68 13.67
C GLU A 428 -9.38 10.46 14.90
N GLY A 429 -10.07 9.32 14.95
CA GLY A 429 -11.05 8.96 15.95
C GLY A 429 -10.46 8.59 17.31
N ILE A 430 -11.33 8.54 18.32
CA ILE A 430 -10.96 8.25 19.71
C ILE A 430 -11.48 6.88 20.15
N ASN A 431 -10.83 6.30 21.16
CA ASN A 431 -11.30 5.07 21.82
C ASN A 431 -11.49 3.95 20.80
N LYS A 432 -12.73 3.47 20.64
CA LYS A 432 -13.10 2.32 19.82
C LYS A 432 -12.66 2.42 18.36
N SER A 433 -12.56 3.63 17.80
CA SER A 433 -12.20 3.87 16.40
C SER A 433 -10.75 4.27 16.18
N LEU A 434 -9.90 4.28 17.22
CA LEU A 434 -8.51 4.76 17.09
C LEU A 434 -7.69 3.90 16.10
N LYS A 435 -7.84 2.57 16.15
CA LYS A 435 -7.28 1.66 15.14
C LYS A 435 -8.12 1.74 13.87
N ALA A 436 -7.49 1.87 12.71
CA ALA A 436 -8.20 1.75 11.44
C ALA A 436 -8.82 0.35 11.32
N SER A 437 -10.08 0.25 10.85
CA SER A 437 -10.81 -1.03 10.80
C SER A 437 -10.03 -2.08 10.00
N PHE A 438 -9.46 -1.68 8.87
CA PHE A 438 -8.65 -2.53 8.00
C PHE A 438 -7.25 -2.88 8.56
N SER A 439 -6.69 -2.10 9.49
CA SER A 439 -5.27 -2.30 9.84
C SER A 439 -5.04 -3.67 10.48
N SER A 440 -4.10 -4.47 9.96
CA SER A 440 -3.61 -5.61 10.72
C SER A 440 -2.85 -5.16 11.99
N TYR A 441 -2.75 -6.05 12.97
CA TYR A 441 -2.19 -5.76 14.29
C TYR A 441 -1.42 -6.97 14.83
N GLY A 442 -0.71 -6.82 15.96
CA GLY A 442 0.00 -7.92 16.59
C GLY A 442 1.00 -7.41 17.62
N LYS A 443 0.94 -7.94 18.85
CA LYS A 443 1.77 -7.50 19.98
C LYS A 443 3.26 -7.60 19.68
N ASN A 444 3.66 -8.60 18.90
CA ASN A 444 5.07 -8.88 18.58
C ASN A 444 5.43 -8.45 17.16
N SER A 445 4.48 -8.59 16.22
CA SER A 445 4.71 -8.40 14.79
C SER A 445 4.63 -6.92 14.37
N VAL A 446 3.81 -6.11 15.06
CA VAL A 446 3.66 -4.66 14.80
C VAL A 446 4.44 -3.87 15.85
N ASP A 447 5.21 -2.86 15.42
CA ASP A 447 6.01 -2.05 16.34
C ASP A 447 5.23 -0.85 16.88
N ILE A 448 4.61 -0.07 15.98
CA ILE A 448 3.95 1.19 16.31
C ILE A 448 2.81 1.46 15.33
N PHE A 449 1.87 2.33 15.72
CA PHE A 449 0.81 2.81 14.85
C PHE A 449 1.10 4.23 14.34
N ALA A 450 0.57 4.59 13.16
CA ALA A 450 0.57 5.95 12.64
C ALA A 450 -0.72 6.23 11.84
N PRO A 451 -1.10 7.50 11.65
CA PRO A 451 -2.26 7.90 10.85
C PRO A 451 -2.31 7.25 9.46
N SER A 452 -3.51 6.77 9.07
CA SER A 452 -3.69 5.97 7.84
C SER A 452 -5.04 6.13 7.16
N VAL A 453 -5.92 6.97 7.69
CA VAL A 453 -7.29 7.19 7.17
C VAL A 453 -7.48 8.66 6.84
N ASN A 454 -8.12 8.95 5.71
CA ASN A 454 -8.32 10.31 5.23
C ASN A 454 -7.00 11.10 5.19
N ILE A 455 -5.99 10.53 4.53
CA ILE A 455 -4.67 11.15 4.36
C ILE A 455 -4.65 11.88 3.03
N LYS A 456 -4.61 13.22 3.07
CA LYS A 456 -4.46 14.03 1.86
C LYS A 456 -3.06 13.85 1.29
N THR A 457 -2.95 13.45 0.04
CA THR A 457 -1.68 13.20 -0.64
C THR A 457 -1.68 13.66 -2.10
N THR A 458 -0.51 13.64 -2.75
CA THR A 458 -0.33 13.88 -4.19
C THR A 458 -0.95 12.76 -5.02
N SER A 459 -1.32 13.03 -6.26
CA SER A 459 -1.82 12.10 -7.26
C SER A 459 -1.16 12.40 -8.61
N ILE A 460 -1.38 11.58 -9.63
CA ILE A 460 -0.86 11.85 -10.98
C ILE A 460 -1.43 13.15 -11.57
N ASN A 461 -0.78 13.67 -12.61
CA ASN A 461 -1.21 14.87 -13.35
C ASN A 461 -1.28 16.15 -12.50
N ASN A 462 -0.39 16.30 -11.52
CA ASN A 462 -0.38 17.42 -10.56
C ASN A 462 -1.69 17.55 -9.75
N GLU A 463 -2.39 16.43 -9.53
CA GLU A 463 -3.60 16.41 -8.72
C GLU A 463 -3.31 16.00 -7.28
N TYR A 464 -4.31 16.12 -6.42
CA TYR A 464 -4.25 15.72 -5.02
C TYR A 464 -5.50 14.91 -4.68
N THR A 465 -5.34 13.90 -3.85
CA THR A 465 -6.43 13.02 -3.44
C THR A 465 -6.42 12.78 -1.93
N MET A 466 -7.50 12.21 -1.43
CA MET A 466 -7.56 11.60 -0.11
C MET A 466 -7.37 10.09 -0.28
N ASP A 467 -6.47 9.49 0.48
CA ASP A 467 -6.24 8.06 0.45
C ASP A 467 -6.27 7.46 1.86
N GLU A 468 -6.49 6.16 1.94
CA GLU A 468 -6.47 5.39 3.18
C GLU A 468 -5.82 4.02 3.00
N GLY A 469 -5.13 3.57 4.03
CA GLY A 469 -4.38 2.32 4.03
C GLY A 469 -3.13 2.42 4.90
N ASN A 470 -2.64 1.29 5.38
CA ASN A 470 -1.39 1.27 6.15
C ASN A 470 -0.18 1.75 5.33
N SER A 471 -0.28 1.74 4.01
CA SER A 471 0.68 2.34 3.07
C SER A 471 0.93 3.83 3.32
N MET A 472 -0.02 4.53 3.95
CA MET A 472 0.11 5.95 4.34
C MET A 472 0.74 6.11 5.73
N ALA A 473 0.74 5.06 6.56
CA ALA A 473 1.29 5.09 7.91
C ALA A 473 2.82 4.98 7.91
N ALA A 474 3.37 4.09 7.08
CA ALA A 474 4.81 3.90 6.92
C ALA A 474 5.58 5.18 6.53
N PRO A 475 5.17 5.97 5.50
CA PRO A 475 5.87 7.19 5.12
C PRO A 475 5.85 8.26 6.20
N ILE A 476 4.83 8.30 7.07
CA ILE A 476 4.80 9.20 8.23
C ILE A 476 5.93 8.85 9.20
N VAL A 477 6.09 7.56 9.54
CA VAL A 477 7.16 7.10 10.44
C VAL A 477 8.54 7.31 9.80
N SER A 478 8.69 7.00 8.52
CA SER A 478 9.92 7.25 7.75
C SER A 478 10.31 8.73 7.73
N GLY A 479 9.33 9.62 7.52
CA GLY A 479 9.53 11.06 7.56
C GLY A 479 9.90 11.58 8.94
N ILE A 480 9.34 11.01 10.02
CA ILE A 480 9.75 11.34 11.39
C ILE A 480 11.19 10.89 11.63
N ALA A 481 11.58 9.68 11.20
CA ALA A 481 12.96 9.22 11.31
C ALA A 481 13.94 10.18 10.61
N ALA A 482 13.61 10.61 9.39
CA ALA A 482 14.41 11.59 8.65
C ALA A 482 14.46 12.97 9.32
N LEU A 483 13.34 13.45 9.88
CA LEU A 483 13.31 14.68 10.66
C LEU A 483 14.29 14.58 11.84
N LEU A 484 14.25 13.48 12.61
CA LEU A 484 15.15 13.29 13.75
C LEU A 484 16.61 13.24 13.31
N TRP A 485 16.95 12.46 12.29
CA TRP A 485 18.32 12.36 11.79
C TRP A 485 18.85 13.66 11.19
N GLY A 486 17.98 14.41 10.48
CA GLY A 486 18.33 15.69 9.90
C GLY A 486 18.82 16.68 10.96
N TYR A 487 18.26 16.64 12.17
CA TYR A 487 18.65 17.52 13.28
C TYR A 487 19.63 16.91 14.28
N TYR A 488 19.66 15.57 14.41
CA TYR A 488 20.51 14.83 15.36
C TYR A 488 21.31 13.72 14.65
N PRO A 489 22.27 14.09 13.81
CA PRO A 489 22.97 13.19 12.88
C PRO A 489 23.99 12.26 13.56
N ASN A 490 24.21 12.39 14.87
CA ASN A 490 25.08 11.52 15.67
C ASN A 490 24.34 10.31 16.28
N LEU A 491 23.03 10.19 16.01
CA LEU A 491 22.22 9.04 16.41
C LEU A 491 22.33 7.93 15.36
N SER A 492 22.32 6.67 15.79
CA SER A 492 22.27 5.50 14.90
C SER A 492 20.83 5.11 14.55
N ALA A 493 20.65 4.27 13.53
CA ALA A 493 19.33 3.76 13.12
C ALA A 493 18.63 3.03 14.26
N VAL A 494 19.38 2.29 15.08
CA VAL A 494 18.88 1.60 16.27
C VAL A 494 18.34 2.59 17.30
N GLU A 495 19.05 3.71 17.52
CA GLU A 495 18.62 4.75 18.45
C GLU A 495 17.42 5.54 17.93
N ILE A 496 17.38 5.85 16.64
CA ILE A 496 16.23 6.48 15.99
C ILE A 496 14.99 5.61 16.14
N LYS A 497 15.09 4.30 15.88
CA LYS A 497 14.01 3.36 16.14
C LYS A 497 13.59 3.39 17.61
N ASP A 498 14.54 3.28 18.54
CA ASP A 498 14.25 3.26 19.97
C ASP A 498 13.55 4.54 20.45
N ILE A 499 13.97 5.71 19.92
CA ILE A 499 13.32 7.00 20.18
C ILE A 499 11.87 6.97 19.72
N ILE A 500 11.62 6.62 18.46
CA ILE A 500 10.26 6.55 17.88
C ILE A 500 9.36 5.64 18.72
N MET A 501 9.88 4.48 19.11
CA MET A 501 9.16 3.48 19.90
C MET A 501 8.83 3.96 21.32
N LYS A 502 9.75 4.67 21.97
CA LYS A 502 9.57 5.14 23.35
C LYS A 502 8.75 6.42 23.45
N SER A 503 8.83 7.29 22.45
CA SER A 503 8.23 8.62 22.48
C SER A 503 6.79 8.68 21.99
N GLY A 504 6.30 7.59 21.39
CA GLY A 504 4.91 7.48 20.94
C GLY A 504 3.90 7.80 22.06
N ARG A 505 2.72 8.27 21.66
CA ARG A 505 1.64 8.60 22.59
C ARG A 505 0.90 7.33 23.03
N ASP A 506 0.76 7.18 24.34
CA ASP A 506 -0.01 6.11 24.95
C ASP A 506 -1.52 6.36 24.88
N TYR A 507 -2.27 5.27 24.69
CA TYR A 507 -3.73 5.28 24.78
C TYR A 507 -4.19 4.16 25.68
N LYS A 508 -4.91 4.54 26.75
CA LYS A 508 -5.38 3.60 27.79
C LYS A 508 -6.66 2.86 27.42
N ASN A 509 -7.29 3.24 26.31
CA ASN A 509 -8.62 2.76 25.96
C ASN A 509 -8.52 1.49 25.11
N SER A 510 -9.51 0.62 25.28
CA SER A 510 -9.69 -0.51 24.37
C SER A 510 -10.27 -0.05 23.04
N VAL A 511 -9.92 -0.77 21.99
CA VAL A 511 -10.51 -0.63 20.67
C VAL A 511 -11.36 -1.84 20.33
N GLU A 512 -12.32 -1.63 19.44
CA GLU A 512 -13.17 -2.69 18.91
C GLU A 512 -12.48 -3.35 17.71
N ILE A 513 -12.39 -4.66 17.73
CA ILE A 513 -11.89 -5.46 16.60
C ILE A 513 -13.00 -6.40 16.15
N GLU A 514 -13.43 -6.24 14.90
CA GLU A 514 -14.31 -7.20 14.25
C GLU A 514 -13.49 -8.41 13.77
N GLN A 515 -13.90 -9.61 14.16
CA GLN A 515 -13.29 -10.87 13.78
C GLN A 515 -13.88 -11.35 12.44
N GLN A 516 -13.23 -12.33 11.81
CA GLN A 516 -13.67 -12.85 10.50
C GLN A 516 -15.07 -13.48 10.51
N ASP A 517 -15.56 -13.91 11.67
CA ASP A 517 -16.92 -14.44 11.87
C ASP A 517 -17.95 -13.34 12.18
N GLY A 518 -17.56 -12.07 12.14
CA GLY A 518 -18.39 -10.90 12.46
C GLY A 518 -18.51 -10.61 13.95
N THR A 519 -17.90 -11.41 14.83
CA THR A 519 -17.90 -11.13 16.27
C THR A 519 -17.01 -9.93 16.59
N LYS A 520 -17.39 -9.13 17.58
CA LYS A 520 -16.65 -7.92 17.98
C LYS A 520 -16.03 -8.11 19.36
N ILE A 521 -14.72 -7.99 19.44
CA ILE A 521 -13.95 -8.09 20.68
C ILE A 521 -13.33 -6.74 21.05
N GLN A 522 -13.10 -6.52 22.34
CA GLN A 522 -12.44 -5.31 22.84
C GLN A 522 -11.02 -5.68 23.26
N ILE A 523 -10.02 -5.03 22.65
CA ILE A 523 -8.61 -5.26 22.96
C ILE A 523 -8.00 -3.93 23.43
N PRO A 524 -7.26 -3.88 24.54
CA PRO A 524 -6.51 -2.67 24.92
C PRO A 524 -5.60 -2.24 23.77
N PHE A 525 -5.58 -0.95 23.41
CA PHE A 525 -4.72 -0.48 22.31
C PHE A 525 -3.24 -0.85 22.52
N SER A 526 -2.81 -0.91 23.78
CA SER A 526 -1.46 -1.34 24.17
C SER A 526 -1.10 -2.78 23.76
N GLU A 527 -2.09 -3.62 23.47
CA GLU A 527 -1.90 -5.01 23.05
C GLU A 527 -1.86 -5.19 21.52
N LEU A 528 -2.10 -4.13 20.75
CA LEU A 528 -2.12 -4.20 19.29
C LEU A 528 -0.73 -4.06 18.63
N SER A 529 0.26 -3.59 19.37
CA SER A 529 1.64 -3.44 18.91
C SER A 529 2.61 -3.53 20.07
N LYS A 530 3.89 -3.70 19.76
CA LYS A 530 4.99 -3.80 20.73
C LYS A 530 5.12 -2.54 21.58
N SER A 531 5.02 -1.35 20.97
CA SER A 531 5.06 -0.08 21.69
C SER A 531 3.74 0.20 22.42
N GLY A 532 2.62 -0.27 21.87
CA GLY A 532 1.28 0.07 22.35
C GLY A 532 0.89 1.53 22.11
N LYS A 533 1.55 2.20 21.15
CA LYS A 533 1.51 3.66 20.97
C LYS A 533 1.20 4.05 19.52
N VAL A 534 0.73 5.29 19.34
CA VAL A 534 0.77 5.98 18.02
C VAL A 534 1.99 6.90 18.00
N VAL A 535 2.68 6.97 16.86
CA VAL A 535 3.89 7.79 16.69
C VAL A 535 3.63 9.27 17.03
N ASN A 536 4.63 9.92 17.64
CA ASN A 536 4.54 11.33 18.02
C ASN A 536 5.87 12.06 17.74
N ALA A 537 5.87 12.96 16.76
CA ALA A 537 7.03 13.68 16.27
C ALA A 537 7.61 14.63 17.32
N TYR A 538 6.76 15.36 18.06
CA TYR A 538 7.21 16.30 19.09
C TYR A 538 7.94 15.59 20.24
N ASN A 539 7.34 14.54 20.80
CA ASN A 539 7.98 13.77 21.87
C ASN A 539 9.27 13.11 21.38
N ALA A 540 9.28 12.60 20.13
CA ALA A 540 10.46 12.00 19.52
C ALA A 540 11.60 13.03 19.42
N LEU A 541 11.29 14.25 18.98
CA LEU A 541 12.25 15.35 18.88
C LEU A 541 12.86 15.70 20.23
N LEU A 542 12.05 15.76 21.30
CA LEU A 542 12.54 16.04 22.66
C LEU A 542 13.46 14.94 23.19
N LEU A 543 13.11 13.67 22.94
CA LEU A 543 13.93 12.54 23.36
C LEU A 543 15.24 12.47 22.57
N ALA A 544 15.20 12.75 21.26
CA ALA A 544 16.38 12.83 20.41
C ALA A 544 17.33 13.96 20.87
N ASP A 545 16.83 15.16 21.18
CA ASP A 545 17.62 16.27 21.73
C ASP A 545 18.37 15.85 23.01
N LYS A 546 17.67 15.15 23.91
CA LYS A 546 18.24 14.68 25.17
C LYS A 546 19.35 13.63 24.95
N LEU A 547 19.10 12.64 24.10
CA LEU A 547 20.07 11.57 23.82
C LEU A 547 21.28 12.07 23.03
N SER A 548 21.06 12.91 22.02
CA SER A 548 22.13 13.48 21.19
C SER A 548 23.10 14.31 22.03
N LYS A 549 22.62 15.08 23.01
CA LYS A 549 23.47 15.84 23.95
C LYS A 549 24.31 14.98 24.88
N SER A 550 23.89 13.76 25.16
CA SER A 550 24.65 12.85 26.04
C SER A 550 25.83 12.17 25.34
N LYS A 551 25.92 12.33 24.01
CA LYS A 551 26.99 11.78 23.16
C LYS A 551 28.07 12.78 22.79
N ASN A 552 27.81 14.07 22.99
CA ASN A 552 28.77 15.15 22.81
C ASN A 552 29.40 15.48 24.17
#